data_AF-V4ADI5-F1
#
_entry.id   AF-V4ADI5-F1
#
_cell.length_a   1.000
_cell.length_b   1.000
_cell.length_c   1.000
_cell.angle_alpha   90.00
_cell.angle_beta   90.00
_cell.angle_gamma   90.00
#
_symmetry.space_group_name_H-M   'P 1'
#
loop_
_entity.id
_entity.type
_entity.pdbx_description
1 polymer ?
#
loop_
_entity_poly.entity_id
_entity_poly.type
_entity_poly.pdbx_seq_one_letter_code
_entity_poly.pdbx_strand_id
1 'polypeptide(L)'
;MSELDSEYPKAESGRPFLPEENKEFDELFNEQKFRPRTAILTVWFKYPTNMFFQPIPAKDKITFTNKEGNKETFTKISFRNGFCSEVLTSVDIQEIVKAGGRIIRILDGIVYEENLEIIF
;
A
#
# COMPACT_ATOMS: atom_id res chain seq x y z
N MET A 1 -24.52 -28.34 -5.53
CA MET A 1 -23.16 -27.79 -5.66
C MET A 1 -22.88 -27.09 -4.35
N SER A 2 -21.96 -27.61 -3.52
CA SER A 2 -21.42 -26.85 -2.40
C SER A 2 -20.72 -25.63 -3.00
N GLU A 3 -21.08 -24.43 -2.55
CA GLU A 3 -20.29 -23.23 -2.85
C GLU A 3 -18.85 -23.56 -2.43
N LEU A 4 -17.96 -23.58 -3.42
CA LEU A 4 -16.53 -23.79 -3.21
C LEU A 4 -16.07 -22.67 -2.25
N ASP A 5 -15.39 -23.02 -1.16
CA ASP A 5 -14.72 -22.04 -0.30
C ASP A 5 -13.78 -21.20 -1.17
N SER A 6 -14.26 -20.03 -1.56
CA SER A 6 -13.58 -19.11 -2.45
C SER A 6 -12.31 -18.62 -1.77
N GLU A 7 -11.18 -18.65 -2.49
CA GLU A 7 -9.90 -18.13 -2.01
C GLU A 7 -9.92 -16.60 -1.80
N TYR A 8 -10.91 -15.92 -2.38
CA TYR A 8 -11.15 -14.50 -2.28
C TYR A 8 -12.40 -14.20 -1.43
N PRO A 9 -12.39 -13.13 -0.61
CA PRO A 9 -13.54 -12.73 0.18
C PRO A 9 -14.76 -12.49 -0.72
N LYS A 10 -15.97 -12.79 -0.21
CA LYS A 10 -17.20 -12.51 -0.96
C LYS A 10 -17.31 -11.00 -1.17
N ALA A 11 -17.64 -10.58 -2.40
CA ALA A 11 -17.82 -9.14 -2.69
C ALA A 11 -18.91 -8.50 -1.82
N GLU A 12 -19.87 -9.31 -1.36
CA GLU A 12 -20.97 -8.91 -0.47
C GLU A 12 -20.51 -8.51 0.94
N SER A 13 -19.35 -8.99 1.41
CA SER A 13 -18.79 -8.62 2.73
C SER A 13 -17.89 -7.39 2.69
N GLY A 14 -17.70 -6.81 1.50
CA GLY A 14 -16.92 -5.60 1.30
C GLY A 14 -17.69 -4.35 1.74
N ARG A 15 -17.15 -3.62 2.71
CA ARG A 15 -17.63 -2.28 3.08
C ARG A 15 -16.58 -1.22 2.77
N PRO A 16 -17.00 0.04 2.55
CA PRO A 16 -16.04 1.15 2.47
C PRO A 16 -15.31 1.32 3.80
N PHE A 17 -14.03 1.67 3.70
CA PHE A 17 -13.22 2.09 4.83
C PHE A 17 -13.76 3.40 5.41
N LEU A 18 -13.85 3.47 6.75
CA LEU A 18 -14.29 4.67 7.44
C LEU A 18 -13.06 5.43 7.98
N PRO A 19 -12.90 6.73 7.71
CA PRO A 19 -11.74 7.50 8.16
C PRO A 19 -11.53 7.50 9.67
N GLU A 20 -12.57 7.25 10.47
CA GLU A 20 -12.54 7.11 11.93
C GLU A 20 -11.66 5.94 12.38
N GLU A 21 -11.59 4.88 11.56
CA GLU A 21 -10.85 3.64 11.85
C GLU A 21 -9.35 3.76 11.52
N ASN A 22 -8.91 4.90 10.97
CA ASN A 22 -7.52 5.13 10.56
C ASN A 22 -6.51 4.78 11.63
N LYS A 23 -6.79 5.15 12.89
CA LYS A 23 -5.87 4.92 13.98
C LYS A 23 -5.70 3.43 14.27
N GLU A 24 -6.80 2.69 14.29
CA GLU A 24 -6.79 1.25 14.54
C GLU A 24 -6.06 0.50 13.43
N PHE A 25 -6.34 0.84 12.16
CA PHE A 25 -5.68 0.19 11.03
C PHE A 25 -4.19 0.58 10.92
N ASP A 26 -3.81 1.81 11.24
CA ASP A 26 -2.38 2.20 11.27
C ASP A 26 -1.60 1.37 12.30
N GLU A 27 -2.17 1.18 13.50
CA GLU A 27 -1.58 0.32 14.53
C GLU A 27 -1.55 -1.16 14.06
N LEU A 28 -2.67 -1.69 13.54
CA LEU A 28 -2.76 -3.08 13.07
C LEU A 28 -1.76 -3.42 11.95
N PHE A 29 -1.61 -2.55 10.95
CA PHE A 29 -0.70 -2.80 9.84
C PHE A 29 0.76 -2.69 10.25
N ASN A 30 1.12 -1.67 11.04
CA ASN A 30 2.50 -1.51 11.51
C ASN A 30 2.89 -2.61 12.52
N GLU A 31 1.95 -3.11 13.32
CA GLU A 31 2.17 -4.26 14.22
C GLU A 31 2.10 -5.62 13.51
N GLN A 32 1.72 -5.65 12.22
CA GLN A 32 1.52 -6.87 11.42
C GLN A 32 0.49 -7.85 12.00
N LYS A 33 -0.47 -7.37 12.81
CA LYS A 33 -1.55 -8.18 13.41
C LYS A 33 -2.77 -8.32 12.50
N PHE A 34 -2.53 -8.37 11.20
CA PHE A 34 -3.58 -8.33 10.20
C PHE A 34 -3.62 -9.64 9.42
N ARG A 35 -4.82 -10.09 9.01
CA ARG A 35 -4.93 -11.25 8.12
C ARG A 35 -4.69 -10.84 6.67
N PRO A 36 -3.97 -11.66 5.89
CA PRO A 36 -3.80 -11.39 4.47
C PRO A 36 -5.16 -11.44 3.75
N ARG A 37 -5.35 -10.55 2.77
CA ARG A 37 -6.54 -10.46 1.87
C ARG A 37 -7.83 -9.92 2.50
N THR A 38 -7.72 -9.17 3.59
CA THR A 38 -8.88 -8.58 4.28
C THR A 38 -9.21 -7.17 3.77
N ALA A 39 -8.30 -6.49 3.05
CA ALA A 39 -8.57 -5.14 2.55
C ALA A 39 -7.82 -4.81 1.26
N ILE A 40 -8.41 -3.90 0.48
CA ILE A 40 -7.80 -3.19 -0.65
C ILE A 40 -7.89 -1.70 -0.32
N LEU A 41 -6.75 -1.07 -0.05
CA LEU A 41 -6.69 0.26 0.55
C LEU A 41 -5.80 1.18 -0.27
N THR A 42 -6.21 2.43 -0.41
CA THR A 42 -5.35 3.53 -0.82
C THR A 42 -4.53 3.98 0.37
N VAL A 43 -3.23 3.71 0.35
CA VAL A 43 -2.36 3.91 1.50
C VAL A 43 -1.26 4.90 1.19
N TRP A 44 -1.05 5.86 2.09
CA TRP A 44 0.12 6.71 2.12
C TRP A 44 1.17 6.08 3.03
N PHE A 45 2.33 5.74 2.48
CA PHE A 45 3.40 5.05 3.21
C PHE A 45 4.78 5.59 2.87
N LYS A 46 5.72 5.37 3.79
CA LYS A 46 7.14 5.55 3.57
C LYS A 46 7.71 4.31 2.89
N TYR A 47 8.43 4.52 1.79
CA TYR A 47 8.99 3.45 0.99
C TYR A 47 10.02 2.63 1.79
N PRO A 48 9.99 1.28 1.69
CA PRO A 48 10.90 0.40 2.41
C PRO A 48 12.37 0.63 2.01
N THR A 49 13.26 0.46 2.98
CA THR A 49 14.71 0.62 2.74
C THR A 49 15.36 -0.67 2.25
N ASN A 50 14.81 -1.83 2.63
CA ASN A 50 15.39 -3.15 2.37
C ASN A 50 14.78 -3.90 1.17
N MET A 51 13.84 -3.32 0.43
CA MET A 51 13.18 -4.04 -0.69
C MET A 51 12.88 -3.13 -1.89
N PHE A 52 13.04 -3.71 -3.08
CA PHE A 52 12.65 -3.11 -4.36
C PHE A 52 11.31 -3.70 -4.81
N PHE A 53 10.21 -3.00 -4.56
CA PHE A 53 8.89 -3.41 -5.06
C PHE A 53 8.82 -3.16 -6.57
N GLN A 54 8.70 -4.23 -7.36
CA GLN A 54 8.42 -4.19 -8.80
C GLN A 54 6.91 -4.35 -8.99
N PRO A 55 6.09 -3.34 -8.63
CA PRO A 55 5.56 -2.46 -9.66
C PRO A 55 5.16 -1.08 -9.10
N ILE A 56 6.10 -0.17 -8.87
CA ILE A 56 5.77 1.27 -8.71
C ILE A 56 6.04 1.94 -10.07
N PRO A 57 5.00 2.19 -10.89
CA PRO A 57 5.18 2.79 -12.19
C PRO A 57 5.18 4.32 -12.03
N ALA A 58 6.36 4.89 -11.83
CA ALA A 58 6.68 6.23 -12.31
C ALA A 58 8.18 6.52 -12.15
N LYS A 59 8.98 5.85 -12.97
CA LYS A 59 10.30 6.36 -13.33
C LYS A 59 10.09 7.45 -14.37
N ASP A 60 9.86 8.68 -13.91
CA ASP A 60 9.82 9.82 -14.82
C ASP A 60 11.24 10.15 -15.26
N LYS A 61 11.45 10.19 -16.58
CA LYS A 61 12.70 10.69 -17.17
C LYS A 61 12.61 12.21 -17.20
N ILE A 62 13.30 12.87 -16.29
CA ILE A 62 13.37 14.32 -16.25
C ILE A 62 14.62 14.72 -17.02
N THR A 63 14.42 15.41 -18.14
CA THR A 63 15.48 16.08 -18.89
C THR A 63 15.54 17.53 -18.45
N PHE A 64 16.70 17.97 -17.95
CA PHE A 64 16.94 19.39 -17.70
C PHE A 64 18.21 19.85 -18.40
N THR A 65 18.23 21.14 -18.74
CA THR A 65 19.39 21.79 -19.34
C THR A 65 20.16 22.48 -18.21
N ASN A 66 21.40 22.07 -17.95
CA ASN A 66 22.32 22.78 -17.05
C ASN A 66 22.52 24.22 -17.58
N LYS A 67 22.89 25.16 -16.70
CA LYS A 67 23.36 26.51 -17.06
C LYS A 67 24.43 26.53 -18.16
N GLU A 68 25.21 25.46 -18.28
CA GLU A 68 26.22 25.24 -19.33
C GLU A 68 25.65 24.76 -20.68
N GLY A 69 24.33 24.53 -20.78
CA GLY A 69 23.66 24.12 -22.02
C GLY A 69 23.59 22.61 -22.27
N ASN A 70 24.20 21.80 -21.39
CA ASN A 70 24.18 20.34 -21.51
C ASN A 70 22.82 19.77 -21.05
N LYS A 71 22.24 18.88 -21.85
CA LYS A 71 21.01 18.14 -21.50
C LYS A 71 21.40 16.94 -20.64
N GLU A 72 21.06 17.01 -19.37
CA GLU A 72 21.23 15.90 -18.45
C GLU A 72 19.89 15.19 -18.27
N THR A 73 19.91 13.85 -18.39
CA THR A 73 18.71 13.02 -18.26
C THR A 73 18.84 12.23 -16.97
N PHE A 74 17.97 12.50 -16.00
CA PHE A 74 17.91 11.72 -14.77
C PHE A 74 16.65 10.87 -14.75
N THR A 75 16.80 9.65 -14.24
CA THR A 75 15.65 8.79 -13.93
C THR A 75 15.28 9.09 -12.49
N LYS A 76 14.27 9.94 -12.27
CA LYS A 76 13.77 10.23 -10.93
C LYS A 76 12.58 9.32 -10.69
N ILE A 77 12.71 8.41 -9.73
CA ILE A 77 11.53 7.74 -9.21
C ILE A 77 10.73 8.83 -8.49
N SER A 78 9.48 9.04 -8.86
CA SER A 78 8.61 10.12 -8.38
C SER A 78 8.18 9.95 -6.91
N PHE A 79 9.01 9.33 -6.07
CA PHE A 79 8.86 9.38 -4.63
C PHE A 79 8.84 10.86 -4.20
N ARG A 80 7.75 11.29 -3.57
CA ARG A 80 7.71 12.58 -2.88
C ARG A 80 8.56 12.44 -1.61
N ASN A 81 9.87 12.63 -1.72
CA ASN A 81 10.82 12.53 -0.59
C ASN A 81 10.80 11.18 0.15
N GLY A 82 10.64 10.06 -0.58
CA GLY A 82 10.59 8.71 -0.01
C GLY A 82 9.19 8.26 0.46
N PHE A 83 8.14 9.00 0.13
CA PHE A 83 6.75 8.64 0.40
C PHE A 83 5.98 8.32 -0.89
N CYS A 84 5.06 7.36 -0.83
CA CYS A 84 4.19 6.90 -1.90
C CYS A 84 2.73 6.80 -1.47
N SER A 85 1.80 7.08 -2.39
CA SER A 85 0.37 6.87 -2.21
C SER A 85 -0.16 5.98 -3.33
N GLU A 86 -0.53 4.74 -3.02
CA GLU A 86 -1.01 3.76 -4.00
C GLU A 86 -2.15 2.91 -3.43
N VAL A 87 -2.92 2.31 -4.33
CA VAL A 87 -3.93 1.32 -3.99
C VAL A 87 -3.23 -0.03 -3.86
N LEU A 88 -3.20 -0.56 -2.64
CA LEU A 88 -2.48 -1.76 -2.28
C LEU A 88 -3.41 -2.76 -1.61
N THR A 89 -3.14 -4.04 -1.83
CA THR A 89 -3.81 -5.07 -1.04
C THR A 89 -3.17 -5.13 0.35
N SER A 90 -3.94 -5.60 1.33
CA SER A 90 -3.43 -5.93 2.66
C SER A 90 -2.18 -6.82 2.68
N VAL A 91 -2.01 -7.69 1.67
CA VAL A 91 -0.80 -8.53 1.52
C VAL A 91 0.40 -7.66 1.17
N ASP A 92 0.27 -6.81 0.15
CA ASP A 92 1.35 -5.91 -0.27
C ASP A 92 1.72 -4.93 0.85
N ILE A 93 0.72 -4.43 1.59
CA ILE A 93 0.93 -3.55 2.75
C ILE A 93 1.78 -4.25 3.81
N GLN A 94 1.50 -5.52 4.13
CA GLN A 94 2.29 -6.29 5.09
C GLN A 94 3.72 -6.51 4.61
N GLU A 95 3.90 -6.83 3.34
CA GLU A 95 5.22 -6.99 2.74
C GLU A 95 6.03 -5.68 2.78
N ILE A 96 5.39 -4.53 2.52
CA ILE A 96 6.01 -3.21 2.67
C ILE A 96 6.48 -2.98 4.11
N VAL A 97 5.64 -3.26 5.11
CA VAL A 97 6.01 -3.10 6.53
C VAL A 97 7.16 -4.05 6.90
N LYS A 98 7.10 -5.31 6.47
CA LYS A 98 8.19 -6.30 6.65
C LYS A 98 9.51 -5.86 6.01
N ALA A 99 9.44 -5.18 4.87
CA ALA A 99 10.58 -4.62 4.16
C ALA A 99 11.17 -3.34 4.79
N GLY A 100 10.63 -2.90 5.94
CA GLY A 100 11.05 -1.68 6.62
C GLY A 100 10.40 -0.41 6.08
N GLY A 101 9.31 -0.55 5.32
CA GLY A 101 8.38 0.53 5.03
C GLY A 101 7.53 0.85 6.25
N ARG A 102 6.86 2.00 6.23
CA ARG A 102 5.97 2.40 7.32
C ARG A 102 4.69 2.98 6.77
N ILE A 103 3.56 2.48 7.23
CA ILE A 103 2.27 3.05 6.88
C ILE A 103 2.13 4.38 7.65
N ILE A 104 1.73 5.43 6.94
CA ILE A 104 1.56 6.77 7.51
C ILE A 104 0.07 7.05 7.70
N ARG A 105 -0.75 6.70 6.70
CA ARG A 105 -2.19 6.94 6.72
C ARG A 105 -2.91 6.12 5.66
N ILE A 106 -4.15 5.74 5.95
CA ILE A 106 -5.07 5.19 4.96
C ILE A 106 -6.00 6.31 4.47
N LEU A 107 -6.11 6.45 3.16
CA LEU A 107 -6.88 7.53 2.54
C LEU A 107 -8.32 7.10 2.28
N ASP A 108 -8.49 5.93 1.67
CA ASP A 108 -9.77 5.37 1.27
C ASP A 108 -9.59 3.88 0.93
N GLY A 109 -10.65 3.11 0.81
CA GLY A 109 -10.56 1.72 0.36
C GLY A 109 -11.76 0.85 0.72
N ILE A 110 -11.62 -0.44 0.49
CA ILE A 110 -12.62 -1.46 0.78
C ILE A 110 -12.03 -2.46 1.77
N VAL A 111 -12.79 -2.76 2.81
CA VAL A 111 -12.47 -3.74 3.85
C VAL A 111 -13.50 -4.85 3.81
N TYR A 112 -13.04 -6.10 3.88
CA TYR A 112 -13.89 -7.29 3.89
C TYR A 112 -14.05 -7.80 5.33
N GLU A 113 -15.27 -7.71 5.88
CA GLU A 113 -15.52 -8.01 7.30
C GLU A 113 -15.39 -9.49 7.65
N GLU A 114 -15.71 -10.39 6.71
CA GLU A 114 -15.62 -11.84 6.92
C GLU A 114 -14.22 -12.32 7.33
N ASN A 115 -13.17 -11.52 7.03
CA ASN A 115 -11.78 -11.84 7.35
C ASN A 115 -11.16 -10.93 8.42
N LEU A 116 -11.94 -10.07 9.08
CA LEU A 116 -11.53 -9.26 10.24
C LEU A 116 -11.58 -10.08 11.54
N GLU A 117 -11.03 -11.31 11.52
CA GLU A 117 -10.72 -12.00 12.77
C GLU A 117 -9.39 -11.45 13.30
N ILE A 118 -9.49 -10.51 14.25
CA ILE A 118 -8.34 -9.97 15.00
C ILE A 118 -7.64 -11.15 15.68
N ILE A 119 -6.43 -11.47 15.23
CA ILE A 119 -5.59 -12.49 15.86
C ILE A 119 -4.97 -11.83 17.10
N PHE A 120 -5.47 -12.16 18.28
CA PHE A 120 -4.87 -11.80 19.58
C PHE A 120 -3.58 -12.58 19.84
#